data_AF-A0A1V2RJ81-F1
#
_entry.id   AF-A0A1V2RJ81-F1
#
_cell.length_a   1.000
_cell.length_b   1.000
_cell.length_c   1.000
_cell.angle_alpha   90.00
_cell.angle_beta   90.00
_cell.angle_gamma   90.00
#
_symmetry.space_group_name_H-M   'P 1'
#
loop_
_entity.id
_entity.type
_entity.pdbx_description
1 polymer ?
#
loop_
_entity_poly.entity_id
_entity_poly.type
_entity_poly.pdbx_seq_one_letter_code
_entity_poly.pdbx_strand_id
1 'polypeptide(L)'
;MTQLSRALGLAGVSAGAVLASAGSAAASPVPQIVPIVAGSTEAALDPALDLQLDPLAGTGSDPLANGVRTQVADFPALGTDVVTGPLTRGASARELPGEVIGGLLGGLPVTFPA
;
A
#
# COMPACT_ATOMS: atom_id res chain seq x y z
N MET A 1 18.92 44.85 22.42
CA MET A 1 19.13 43.46 21.97
C MET A 1 18.58 42.55 23.05
N THR A 2 17.58 41.68 22.92
CA THR A 2 16.77 41.19 21.80
C THR A 2 15.62 40.44 22.48
N GLN A 3 14.37 40.89 22.36
CA GLN A 3 13.19 40.15 22.83
C GLN A 3 12.04 40.42 21.86
N LEU A 4 12.12 39.84 20.66
CA LEU A 4 10.99 39.85 19.74
C LEU A 4 11.13 38.69 18.75
N SER A 5 10.65 37.51 19.12
CA SER A 5 10.31 36.48 18.14
C SER A 5 9.41 35.42 18.77
N ARG A 6 8.38 35.01 18.01
CA ARG A 6 7.45 33.89 18.21
C ARG A 6 6.06 34.24 18.75
N ALA A 7 5.40 35.18 18.07
CA ALA A 7 3.97 35.06 17.81
C ALA A 7 3.81 34.09 16.62
N LEU A 8 3.19 32.94 16.84
CA LEU A 8 1.76 32.69 16.56
C LEU A 8 1.50 32.48 15.07
N GLY A 9 1.81 31.27 14.58
CA GLY A 9 1.32 30.75 13.31
C GLY A 9 0.16 29.79 13.58
N LEU A 10 -1.04 30.32 13.79
CA LEU A 10 -2.28 29.56 13.87
C LEU A 10 -2.86 29.45 12.45
N ALA A 11 -2.34 28.51 11.65
CA ALA A 11 -2.90 28.17 10.35
C ALA A 11 -3.70 26.86 10.50
N GLY A 12 -5.00 26.98 10.32
CA GLY A 12 -5.96 25.91 10.59
C GLY A 12 -5.88 24.75 9.61
N VAL A 13 -6.23 23.57 10.13
CA VAL A 13 -6.83 22.48 9.35
C VAL A 13 -7.99 21.95 10.17
N SER A 14 -9.20 22.26 9.72
CA SER A 14 -10.43 21.59 10.11
C SER A 14 -10.47 20.22 9.42
N ALA A 15 -10.11 19.16 10.14
CA ALA A 15 -10.39 17.78 9.73
C ALA A 15 -10.62 16.89 10.97
N GLY A 16 -11.90 16.66 11.28
CA GLY A 16 -12.41 15.44 11.91
C GLY A 16 -12.01 15.13 13.35
N ALA A 17 -12.90 15.44 14.29
CA ALA A 17 -12.95 14.71 15.56
C ALA A 17 -13.38 13.26 15.31
N VAL A 18 -12.56 12.28 15.70
CA VAL A 18 -12.95 11.05 16.43
C VAL A 18 -11.67 10.34 16.91
N LEU A 19 -11.21 10.67 18.12
CA LEU A 19 -10.41 9.73 18.91
C LEU A 19 -10.91 9.75 20.36
N ALA A 20 -12.18 9.37 20.53
CA ALA A 20 -12.81 9.18 21.82
C ALA A 20 -13.28 7.73 21.93
N SER A 21 -12.35 6.79 22.08
CA SER A 21 -12.70 5.40 22.47
C SER A 21 -11.57 4.58 23.10
N ALA A 22 -10.50 5.18 23.62
CA ALA A 22 -9.57 4.47 24.51
C ALA A 22 -9.17 5.38 25.66
N GLY A 23 -9.33 4.87 26.89
CA GLY A 23 -9.37 5.61 28.14
C GLY A 23 -8.21 6.59 28.39
N SER A 24 -8.56 7.66 29.10
CA SER A 24 -7.67 8.61 29.82
C SER A 24 -6.21 8.66 29.34
N ALA A 25 -5.97 9.21 28.15
CA ALA A 25 -4.62 9.58 27.73
C ALA A 25 -4.41 11.07 28.00
N ALA A 26 -3.43 11.39 28.85
CA ALA A 26 -2.88 12.73 28.98
C ALA A 26 -2.54 13.29 27.59
N ALA A 27 -2.72 14.60 27.41
CA ALA A 27 -2.47 15.32 26.15
C ALA A 27 -1.00 15.17 25.70
N SER A 28 -0.69 14.05 25.07
CA SER A 28 0.57 13.85 24.37
C SER A 28 0.48 14.62 23.05
N PRO A 29 1.53 15.34 22.65
CA PRO A 29 1.49 16.09 21.41
C PRO A 29 1.24 15.11 20.26
N VAL A 30 0.25 15.41 19.40
CA VAL A 30 -0.19 14.57 18.27
C VAL A 30 0.98 13.94 17.46
N PRO A 31 2.11 14.64 17.20
CA PRO A 31 3.27 14.05 16.54
C PRO A 31 3.89 12.82 17.24
N GLN A 32 3.68 12.65 18.54
CA GLN A 32 4.18 11.51 19.32
C GLN A 32 3.20 10.33 19.32
N ILE A 33 1.90 10.59 19.10
CA ILE A 33 0.86 9.55 19.09
C ILE A 33 0.75 8.88 17.72
N VAL A 34 0.91 9.64 16.63
CA VAL A 34 0.87 9.12 15.25
C VAL A 34 1.79 7.91 15.03
N PRO A 35 3.10 7.93 15.38
CA PRO A 35 3.98 6.78 15.15
C PRO A 35 3.58 5.56 16.00
N ILE A 36 3.00 5.76 17.19
CA ILE A 36 2.53 4.67 18.05
C ILE A 36 1.31 3.99 17.40
N VAL A 37 0.35 4.79 16.93
CA VAL A 37 -0.84 4.27 16.25
C VAL A 37 -0.48 3.60 14.93
N ALA A 38 0.40 4.22 14.14
CA ALA A 38 0.92 3.65 12.90
C ALA A 38 1.62 2.31 13.16
N GLY A 39 2.59 2.26 14.09
CA GLY A 39 3.30 1.03 14.42
C GLY A 39 2.40 -0.07 14.97
N SER A 40 1.37 0.28 15.75
CA SER A 40 0.37 -0.71 16.22
C SER A 40 -0.50 -1.26 15.09
N THR A 41 -0.80 -0.43 14.09
CA THR A 41 -1.57 -0.82 12.90
C THR A 41 -0.71 -1.71 11.99
N GLU A 42 0.54 -1.31 11.76
CA GLU A 42 1.51 -2.09 11.00
C GLU A 42 1.69 -3.47 11.63
N ALA A 43 1.98 -3.56 12.94
CA ALA A 43 2.14 -4.84 13.61
C ALA A 43 0.88 -5.72 13.56
N ALA A 44 -0.31 -5.12 13.55
CA ALA A 44 -1.57 -5.86 13.46
C ALA A 44 -1.85 -6.39 12.04
N LEU A 45 -1.46 -5.66 11.00
CA LEU A 45 -1.67 -6.06 9.61
C LEU A 45 -0.50 -6.85 9.03
N ASP A 46 0.69 -6.77 9.59
CA ASP A 46 1.93 -7.34 9.04
C ASP A 46 1.78 -8.82 8.63
N PRO A 47 1.23 -9.73 9.47
CA PRO A 47 1.06 -11.12 9.05
C PRO A 47 0.06 -11.30 7.92
N ALA A 48 -0.92 -10.40 7.81
CA ALA A 48 -1.93 -10.46 6.77
C ALA A 48 -1.41 -10.00 5.41
N LEU A 49 -0.35 -9.18 5.39
CA LEU A 49 0.25 -8.68 4.15
C LEU A 49 1.04 -9.75 3.40
N ASP A 50 1.46 -10.81 4.10
CA ASP A 50 2.21 -11.94 3.53
C ASP A 50 1.30 -13.11 3.10
N LEU A 51 -0.03 -13.01 3.29
CA LEU A 51 -0.98 -14.01 2.83
C LEU A 51 -1.14 -13.96 1.31
N GLN A 52 -1.28 -15.14 0.71
CA GLN A 52 -1.70 -15.28 -0.68
C GLN A 52 -3.10 -14.68 -0.86
N LEU A 53 -3.24 -13.78 -1.82
CA LEU A 53 -4.50 -13.05 -2.04
C LEU A 53 -5.52 -13.85 -2.85
N ASP A 54 -5.05 -14.69 -3.78
CA ASP A 54 -5.88 -15.58 -4.56
C ASP A 54 -5.70 -17.03 -4.07
N PRO A 55 -6.66 -17.59 -3.33
CA PRO A 55 -6.60 -18.96 -2.85
C PRO A 55 -6.62 -20.01 -3.98
N LEU A 56 -7.06 -19.62 -5.19
CA LEU A 56 -7.11 -20.49 -6.36
C LEU A 56 -5.89 -20.36 -7.26
N ALA A 57 -4.91 -19.53 -6.87
CA ALA A 57 -3.69 -19.34 -7.62
C ALA A 57 -2.97 -20.68 -7.90
N GLY A 58 -2.50 -20.82 -9.14
CA GLY A 58 -1.86 -22.05 -9.62
C GLY A 58 -2.81 -23.24 -9.84
N THR A 59 -4.12 -23.10 -9.60
CA THR A 59 -5.10 -24.14 -9.92
C THR A 59 -5.57 -24.03 -11.37
N GLY A 60 -5.99 -25.16 -11.97
CA GLY A 60 -6.55 -25.17 -13.32
C GLY A 60 -7.94 -24.54 -13.45
N SER A 61 -8.55 -24.13 -12.33
CA SER A 61 -9.85 -23.47 -12.28
C SER A 61 -9.75 -22.02 -11.79
N ASP A 62 -8.53 -21.48 -11.70
CA ASP A 62 -8.31 -20.08 -11.36
C ASP A 62 -9.05 -19.17 -12.36
N PRO A 63 -10.03 -18.37 -11.91
CA PRO A 63 -10.73 -17.45 -12.79
C PRO A 63 -9.84 -16.31 -13.30
N LEU A 64 -8.81 -15.92 -12.54
CA LEU A 64 -7.88 -14.83 -12.87
C LEU A 64 -6.86 -15.22 -13.94
N ALA A 65 -6.69 -16.53 -14.17
CA ALA A 65 -5.89 -17.07 -15.26
C ALA A 65 -6.53 -16.90 -16.65
N ASN A 66 -7.76 -16.37 -16.74
CA ASN A 66 -8.44 -16.08 -18.01
C ASN A 66 -7.96 -14.76 -18.63
N GLY A 67 -6.71 -14.75 -19.09
CA GLY A 67 -6.09 -13.60 -19.73
C GLY A 67 -6.55 -13.37 -21.17
N VAL A 68 -6.84 -12.12 -21.53
CA VAL A 68 -7.01 -11.70 -22.92
C VAL A 68 -5.82 -10.84 -23.32
N ARG A 69 -5.20 -11.17 -24.45
CA ARG A 69 -4.05 -10.46 -25.01
C ARG A 69 -4.36 -9.89 -26.39
N THR A 70 -3.86 -8.71 -26.65
CA THR A 70 -3.82 -8.09 -27.97
C THR A 70 -2.36 -7.81 -28.34
N GLN A 71 -2.03 -8.06 -29.60
CA GLN A 71 -0.71 -7.79 -30.15
C GLN A 71 -0.87 -6.96 -31.42
N VAL A 72 -0.11 -5.88 -31.51
CA VAL A 72 -0.08 -4.99 -32.67
C VAL A 72 1.31 -5.09 -33.28
N ALA A 73 1.42 -5.62 -34.50
CA ALA A 73 2.70 -5.86 -35.18
C ALA A 73 3.72 -6.61 -34.28
N ASP A 74 5.00 -6.20 -34.31
CA ASP A 74 6.10 -6.83 -33.56
C ASP A 74 6.24 -6.32 -32.12
N PHE A 75 5.27 -5.54 -31.61
CA PHE A 75 5.31 -5.10 -30.22
C PHE A 75 5.01 -6.26 -29.26
N PRO A 76 5.52 -6.20 -28.02
CA PRO A 76 5.11 -7.11 -26.96
C PRO A 76 3.58 -7.10 -26.80
N ALA A 77 2.99 -8.29 -26.67
CA ALA A 77 1.55 -8.42 -26.47
C ALA A 77 1.12 -7.78 -25.14
N LEU A 78 0.08 -6.94 -25.19
CA LEU A 78 -0.53 -6.35 -24.01
C LEU A 78 -1.76 -7.16 -23.63
N GLY A 79 -1.89 -7.50 -22.36
CA GLY A 79 -3.05 -8.25 -21.90
C GLY A 79 -3.33 -8.04 -20.43
N THR A 80 -4.49 -8.54 -20.02
CA THR A 80 -4.96 -8.44 -18.63
C THR A 80 -4.05 -9.17 -17.65
N ASP A 81 -3.31 -10.17 -18.13
CA ASP A 81 -2.35 -10.96 -17.34
C ASP A 81 -1.21 -10.14 -16.74
N VAL A 82 -0.93 -8.94 -17.26
CA VAL A 82 0.07 -8.05 -16.65
C VAL A 82 -0.38 -7.62 -15.23
N VAL A 83 -1.68 -7.51 -15.02
CA VAL A 83 -2.28 -7.10 -13.75
C VAL A 83 -2.77 -8.31 -12.95
N THR A 84 -3.33 -9.33 -13.60
CA THR A 84 -3.87 -10.52 -12.90
C THR A 84 -2.84 -11.64 -12.71
N GLY A 85 -1.78 -11.68 -13.50
CA GLY A 85 -0.74 -12.71 -13.44
C GLY A 85 -0.02 -12.82 -12.09
N PRO A 86 0.30 -11.72 -11.39
CA PRO A 86 0.77 -11.77 -10.01
C PRO A 86 -0.18 -12.53 -9.07
N LEU A 87 -1.48 -12.25 -9.16
CA LEU A 87 -2.51 -12.90 -8.34
C LEU A 87 -2.60 -14.39 -8.66
N THR A 88 -2.68 -14.75 -9.94
CA THR A 88 -2.70 -16.14 -10.42
C THR A 88 -1.46 -16.94 -10.01
N ARG A 89 -0.31 -16.28 -9.80
CA ARG A 89 0.93 -16.90 -9.29
C ARG A 89 1.02 -16.94 -7.76
N GLY A 90 0.07 -16.30 -7.06
CA GLY A 90 -0.03 -16.32 -5.61
C GLY A 90 0.61 -15.16 -4.88
N ALA A 91 0.81 -14.01 -5.55
CA ALA A 91 1.39 -12.84 -4.92
C ALA A 91 0.60 -12.41 -3.68
N SER A 92 1.34 -12.03 -2.64
CA SER A 92 0.82 -11.43 -1.43
C SER A 92 0.60 -9.92 -1.60
N ALA A 93 -0.11 -9.29 -0.65
CA ALA A 93 -0.34 -7.84 -0.70
C ALA A 93 0.97 -7.03 -0.63
N ARG A 94 1.99 -7.56 0.05
CA ARG A 94 3.32 -6.97 0.13
C ARG A 94 4.07 -7.01 -1.20
N GLU A 95 3.90 -8.06 -1.98
CA GLU A 95 4.63 -8.29 -3.24
C GLU A 95 3.96 -7.63 -4.45
N LEU A 96 2.62 -7.53 -4.43
CA LEU A 96 1.80 -7.08 -5.56
C LEU A 96 2.27 -5.77 -6.22
N PRO A 97 2.58 -4.68 -5.50
CA PRO A 97 2.97 -3.43 -6.13
C PRO A 97 4.24 -3.60 -6.98
N GLY A 98 5.22 -4.34 -6.47
CA GLY A 98 6.46 -4.64 -7.18
C GLY A 98 6.24 -5.51 -8.41
N GLU A 99 5.43 -6.57 -8.27
CA GLU A 99 5.15 -7.46 -9.39
C GLU A 99 4.35 -6.80 -10.51
N VAL A 100 3.32 -6.00 -10.18
CA VAL A 100 2.48 -5.31 -11.17
C VAL A 100 3.29 -4.24 -11.90
N ILE A 101 4.05 -3.43 -11.16
CA ILE A 101 4.85 -2.35 -11.77
C ILE A 101 6.02 -2.94 -12.56
N GLY A 102 6.68 -3.97 -12.05
CA GLY A 102 7.68 -4.73 -12.80
C GLY A 102 7.10 -5.31 -14.10
N GLY A 103 5.91 -5.90 -14.06
CA GLY A 103 5.22 -6.42 -15.24
C GLY A 103 4.88 -5.33 -16.27
N LEU A 104 4.40 -4.17 -15.82
CA LEU A 104 4.08 -3.02 -16.69
C LEU A 104 5.32 -2.40 -17.33
N LEU A 105 6.44 -2.37 -16.60
CA LEU A 105 7.70 -1.76 -17.05
C LEU A 105 8.64 -2.75 -17.74
N GLY A 106 8.20 -3.98 -18.00
CA GLY A 106 9.00 -4.99 -18.72
C GLY A 106 10.17 -5.55 -17.90
N GLY A 107 10.03 -5.65 -16.58
CA GLY A 107 11.04 -6.19 -15.67
C GLY A 107 12.07 -5.17 -15.18
N LEU A 108 11.83 -3.87 -15.36
CA LEU A 108 12.68 -2.84 -14.78
C LEU A 108 12.58 -2.87 -13.23
N PRO A 109 13.71 -2.85 -12.51
CA PRO A 109 13.69 -2.88 -11.06
C PRO A 109 13.07 -1.59 -10.52
N VAL A 110 11.97 -1.74 -9.77
CA VAL A 110 11.34 -0.66 -9.01
C VAL A 110 11.49 -0.95 -7.53
N THR A 111 12.26 -0.12 -6.82
CA THR A 111 12.38 -0.17 -5.37
C THR A 111 11.33 0.77 -4.77
N PHE A 112 10.51 0.27 -3.86
CA PHE A 112 9.65 1.10 -3.03
C PHE A 112 10.35 1.38 -1.70
N PRO A 113 10.27 2.60 -1.16
CA PRO A 113 10.68 2.85 0.21
C PRO A 113 9.75 2.04 1.14
N ALA A 114 10.36 1.36 2.12
CA ALA A 114 9.65 0.72 3.22
C ALA A 114 8.94 1.77 4.09
#